data_AF-A0A8C0AMR5-F1
#
_entry.id   AF-A0A8C0AMR5-F1
#
_cell.length_a   1.000
_cell.length_b   1.000
_cell.length_c   1.000
_cell.angle_alpha   90.00
_cell.angle_beta   90.00
_cell.angle_gamma   90.00
#
_symmetry.space_group_name_H-M   'P 1'
#
loop_
_entity.id
_entity.type
_entity.pdbx_description
1 polymer ?
#
loop_
_entity_poly.entity_id
_entity_poly.type
_entity_poly.pdbx_seq_one_letter_code
_entity_poly.pdbx_strand_id
1 'polypeptide(L)'
;MLYPKEDKENQILLYTCCNCNYQQEADNSCIYVNKITHKADELTQIIADVSQDPMLPRTEDHLWTFFTYLKPDAMRLYYVCTAPYCGHRWTE
;
A
#
# COMPACT_ATOMS: atom_id res chain seq x y z
N MET A 1 20.88 -7.61 -3.25
CA MET A 1 20.60 -6.21 -2.92
C MET A 1 21.65 -5.36 -3.62
N LEU A 2 21.24 -4.35 -4.38
CA LEU A 2 22.16 -3.42 -5.04
C LEU A 2 22.33 -2.16 -4.20
N TYR A 3 23.51 -1.56 -4.26
CA TYR A 3 23.85 -0.34 -3.53
C TYR A 3 24.03 0.84 -4.49
N PRO A 4 23.57 2.03 -4.10
CA PRO A 4 23.73 3.24 -4.91
C PRO A 4 25.22 3.63 -5.00
N LYS A 5 25.68 3.95 -6.21
CA LYS A 5 27.03 4.41 -6.51
C LYS A 5 26.96 5.51 -7.57
N GLU A 6 27.72 6.58 -7.37
CA GLU A 6 27.85 7.68 -8.34
C GLU A 6 28.84 7.30 -9.45
N ASP A 7 28.44 7.52 -10.71
CA ASP A 7 29.34 7.58 -11.87
C ASP A 7 29.78 9.04 -12.10
N LYS A 8 31.05 9.36 -11.84
CA LYS A 8 31.54 10.74 -11.85
C LYS A 8 31.75 11.32 -13.25
N GLU A 9 31.94 10.47 -14.26
CA GLU A 9 32.19 10.91 -15.63
C GLU A 9 30.90 11.35 -16.31
N ASN A 10 29.84 10.57 -16.13
CA ASN A 10 28.53 10.84 -16.73
C ASN A 10 27.56 11.54 -15.78
N GLN A 11 27.93 11.67 -14.49
CA GLN A 11 27.09 12.27 -13.43
C GLN A 11 25.75 11.55 -13.25
N ILE A 12 25.74 10.23 -13.40
CA ILE A 12 24.55 9.37 -13.27
C ILE A 12 24.61 8.52 -12.00
N LEU A 13 23.42 8.15 -11.50
CA LEU A 13 23.28 7.21 -10.39
C LEU A 13 23.27 5.77 -10.92
N LEU A 14 24.16 4.94 -10.40
CA LEU A 14 24.22 3.51 -10.68
C LEU A 14 23.84 2.70 -9.44
N TYR A 15 23.27 1.52 -9.66
CA TYR A 15 23.12 0.48 -8.64
C TYR A 15 24.13 -0.63 -8.90
N THR A 16 24.98 -0.94 -7.92
CA THR A 16 26.04 -1.95 -8.03
C THR A 16 25.86 -3.09 -7.04
N CYS A 17 26.26 -4.29 -7.43
CA CYS A 17 26.31 -5.45 -6.53
C CYS A 17 27.61 -5.43 -5.72
N CYS A 18 27.54 -5.66 -4.40
CA CYS A 18 28.76 -5.79 -3.58
C CYS A 18 29.52 -7.10 -3.80
N ASN A 19 28.89 -8.10 -4.42
CA ASN A 19 29.43 -9.47 -4.50
C ASN A 19 29.93 -9.84 -5.91
N CYS A 20 29.65 -9.02 -6.91
CA CYS A 20 30.07 -9.23 -8.30
C CYS A 20 30.14 -7.90 -9.06
N ASN A 21 30.65 -7.92 -10.29
CA ASN A 21 30.83 -6.72 -11.13
C ASN A 21 29.55 -6.25 -11.84
N TYR A 22 28.37 -6.63 -11.33
CA TYR A 22 27.11 -6.20 -11.90
C TYR A 22 26.81 -4.74 -11.53
N GLN A 23 26.39 -3.96 -12.53
CA GLN A 23 25.98 -2.56 -12.39
C GLN A 23 24.82 -2.26 -13.34
N GLN A 24 23.93 -1.37 -12.93
CA GLN A 24 22.79 -0.90 -13.72
C GLN A 24 22.53 0.58 -13.46
N GLU A 25 21.97 1.29 -14.44
CA GLU A 25 21.52 2.67 -14.28
C GLU A 25 20.25 2.74 -13.42
N ALA A 26 20.13 3.79 -12.59
CA ALA A 26 18.97 4.00 -11.76
C ALA A 26 17.87 4.78 -12.51
N ASP A 27 16.67 4.21 -12.58
CA ASP A 27 15.50 4.89 -13.17
C ASP A 27 15.02 6.09 -12.32
N ASN A 28 15.31 6.07 -11.01
CA ASN A 28 14.91 7.10 -10.06
C ASN A 28 16.11 7.57 -9.25
N SER A 29 16.32 8.89 -9.17
CA SER A 29 17.38 9.50 -8.37
C SER A 29 17.14 9.43 -6.86
N CYS A 30 15.94 9.03 -6.43
CA CYS A 30 15.58 8.96 -5.02
C CYS A 30 16.11 7.66 -4.37
N ILE A 31 17.20 7.79 -3.61
CA ILE A 31 17.87 6.66 -2.94
C ILE A 31 17.16 6.27 -1.62
N TYR A 32 16.62 7.25 -0.90
CA TYR A 32 16.04 7.04 0.41
C TYR A 32 14.90 8.03 0.66
N VAL A 33 13.81 7.52 1.25
CA VAL A 33 12.68 8.32 1.70
C VAL A 33 12.37 7.97 3.15
N ASN A 34 12.40 8.96 4.04
CA ASN A 34 11.88 8.82 5.40
C ASN A 34 10.47 9.40 5.48
N LYS A 35 9.45 8.54 5.54
CA LYS A 35 8.07 8.97 5.74
C LYS A 35 7.81 9.16 7.24
N ILE A 36 8.01 10.39 7.72
CA ILE A 36 7.87 10.76 9.15
C ILE A 36 6.44 10.57 9.64
N THR A 37 5.44 10.84 8.79
CA THR A 37 4.03 10.57 9.09
C THR A 37 3.58 9.34 8.32
N HIS A 38 3.15 8.32 9.05
CA HIS A 38 2.68 7.07 8.47
C HIS A 38 1.22 7.21 8.02
N LYS A 39 0.94 8.11 7.08
CA LYS A 39 -0.29 8.08 6.28
C LYS A 39 -0.16 6.96 5.24
N ALA A 40 0.00 5.73 5.70
CA ALA A 40 -0.27 4.60 4.83
C ALA A 40 -1.74 4.74 4.43
N ASP A 41 -2.02 4.64 3.14
CA ASP A 41 -3.38 4.67 2.64
C ASP A 41 -4.13 3.50 3.30
N GLU A 42 -4.97 3.81 4.29
CA GLU A 42 -5.53 2.80 5.20
C GLU A 42 -6.41 1.81 4.43
N LEU A 43 -6.94 2.22 3.26
CA LEU A 43 -7.70 1.38 2.34
C LEU A 43 -6.84 0.30 1.67
N THR A 44 -5.53 0.55 1.48
CA THR A 44 -4.60 -0.46 0.94
C THR A 44 -4.38 -1.63 1.91
N GLN A 45 -4.60 -1.41 3.21
CA GLN A 45 -4.47 -2.44 4.23
C GLN A 45 -5.70 -3.34 4.35
N ILE A 46 -6.86 -2.91 3.81
CA ILE A 46 -8.12 -3.64 3.92
C ILE A 46 -8.23 -4.62 2.76
N ILE A 47 -8.15 -5.92 3.04
CA ILE A 47 -8.28 -6.96 2.01
C ILE A 47 -9.78 -7.13 1.68
N ALA A 48 -10.12 -7.27 0.40
CA ALA A 48 -11.53 -7.43 -0.02
C ALA A 48 -12.20 -8.69 0.55
N ASP A 49 -11.40 -9.73 0.85
CA ASP A 49 -11.86 -11.00 1.43
C ASP A 49 -12.38 -10.88 2.86
N VAL A 50 -12.12 -9.74 3.53
CA VAL A 50 -12.74 -9.40 4.82
C VAL A 50 -14.28 -9.42 4.72
N SER A 51 -14.82 -9.22 3.50
CA SER A 51 -16.26 -9.33 3.24
C SER A 51 -16.86 -10.73 3.43
N GLN A 52 -16.03 -11.77 3.56
CA GLN A 52 -16.50 -13.14 3.76
C GLN A 52 -16.63 -13.51 5.24
N ASP A 53 -16.16 -12.67 6.16
CA ASP A 53 -16.22 -12.94 7.59
C ASP A 53 -17.66 -12.79 8.13
N PRO A 54 -18.29 -13.86 8.64
CA PRO A 54 -19.64 -13.81 9.19
C PRO A 54 -19.73 -13.09 10.54
N MET A 55 -18.61 -12.82 11.21
CA MET A 55 -18.57 -12.17 12.53
C MET A 55 -18.58 -10.64 12.45
N LEU A 56 -18.38 -10.07 11.26
CA LEU A 56 -18.35 -8.63 11.08
C LEU A 56 -19.76 -8.04 10.89
N PRO A 57 -20.06 -6.89 11.50
CA PRO A 57 -21.36 -6.24 11.40
C PRO A 57 -21.63 -5.76 9.97
N ARG A 58 -22.90 -5.87 9.57
CA ARG A 58 -23.38 -5.54 8.22
C ARG A 58 -24.42 -4.43 8.27
N THR A 59 -24.31 -3.43 7.39
CA THR A 59 -25.34 -2.39 7.20
C THR A 59 -26.09 -2.61 5.88
N GLU A 60 -27.40 -2.33 5.89
CA GLU A 60 -28.35 -2.59 4.78
C GLU A 60 -28.68 -1.34 3.93
N ASP A 61 -28.04 -0.19 4.20
CA ASP A 61 -28.56 1.12 3.77
C ASP A 61 -28.40 1.45 2.27
N HIS A 62 -27.78 0.58 1.46
CA HIS A 62 -27.79 0.74 0.01
C HIS A 62 -27.37 -0.54 -0.72
N LEU A 63 -28.31 -1.27 -1.36
CA LEU A 63 -28.18 -2.30 -2.42
C LEU A 63 -27.08 -3.41 -2.34
N TRP A 64 -26.12 -3.31 -1.44
CA TRP A 64 -24.94 -4.15 -1.27
C TRP A 64 -24.54 -4.04 0.20
N THR A 65 -24.63 -5.16 0.91
CA THR A 65 -24.26 -5.29 2.31
C THR A 65 -22.86 -4.72 2.56
N PHE A 66 -22.70 -3.77 3.48
CA PHE A 66 -21.40 -3.16 3.79
C PHE A 66 -20.85 -3.71 5.11
N PHE A 67 -19.54 -3.93 5.19
CA PHE A 67 -18.86 -4.24 6.45
C PHE A 67 -18.28 -2.99 7.08
N THR A 68 -18.38 -2.86 8.41
CA THR A 68 -17.69 -1.81 9.17
C THR A 68 -16.48 -2.38 9.92
N TYR A 69 -15.29 -1.89 9.59
CA TYR A 69 -14.09 -2.12 10.40
C TYR A 69 -13.80 -0.87 11.21
N LEU A 70 -13.71 -0.99 12.54
CA LEU A 70 -13.28 0.11 13.40
C LEU A 70 -11.78 -0.05 13.68
N LYS A 71 -10.97 0.84 13.14
CA LYS A 71 -9.57 0.91 13.57
C LYS A 71 -9.54 1.54 14.97
N PRO A 72 -9.04 0.85 16.00
CA PRO A 72 -9.17 1.28 17.40
C PRO A 72 -8.49 2.62 17.69
N ASP A 73 -7.48 2.98 16.90
CA ASP A 73 -6.69 4.20 17.08
C ASP A 73 -7.37 5.47 16.52
N ALA A 74 -8.30 5.32 15.55
CA ALA A 74 -8.85 6.46 14.81
C ALA A 74 -10.39 6.56 14.85
N MET A 75 -11.11 5.57 15.42
CA MET A 75 -12.59 5.52 15.43
C MET A 75 -13.23 5.80 14.05
N ARG A 76 -12.55 5.42 12.97
CA ARG A 76 -13.06 5.56 11.60
C ARG A 76 -13.70 4.28 11.12
N LEU A 77 -14.79 4.44 10.37
CA LEU A 77 -15.51 3.35 9.73
C LEU A 77 -15.00 3.18 8.30
N TYR A 78 -14.63 1.95 7.96
CA TYR A 78 -14.31 1.56 6.59
C TYR A 78 -15.41 0.69 6.05
N TYR A 79 -15.73 0.89 4.77
CA TYR A 79 -16.75 0.17 4.04
C TYR A 79 -16.13 -0.65 2.91
N VAL A 80 -16.64 -1.87 2.72
CA VAL A 80 -16.26 -2.78 1.64
C VAL A 80 -17.52 -3.32 0.97
N CYS A 81 -17.54 -3.32 -0.36
CA CYS A 81 -18.64 -3.88 -1.13
C CYS A 81 -18.63 -5.42 -1.10
N THR A 82 -19.79 -6.03 -0.88
CA THR A 82 -20.00 -7.49 -0.83
C THR A 82 -20.31 -8.15 -2.16
N ALA A 83 -20.58 -7.36 -3.22
CA ALA A 83 -20.87 -7.94 -4.52
C ALA A 83 -19.65 -8.75 -5.03
N PRO A 84 -19.87 -9.96 -5.56
CA PRO A 84 -18.79 -10.77 -6.10
C PRO A 84 -18.05 -9.98 -7.17
N TYR A 85 -16.72 -9.94 -7.06
CA TYR A 85 -15.80 -9.20 -7.96
C TYR A 85 -15.86 -7.66 -7.91
N CYS A 86 -16.61 -7.03 -7.00
CA CYS A 86 -16.58 -5.57 -6.88
C CYS A 86 -15.29 -5.07 -6.20
N GLY A 87 -14.99 -5.57 -5.00
CA GLY A 87 -13.76 -5.24 -4.27
C GLY A 87 -13.56 -3.76 -3.93
N HIS A 88 -14.60 -2.94 -4.07
CA HIS A 88 -14.56 -1.50 -3.80
C HIS A 88 -14.49 -1.23 -2.29
N ARG A 89 -13.67 -0.25 -1.91
CA ARG A 89 -13.33 0.09 -0.51
C ARG A 89 -13.34 1.61 -0.37
N TRP A 90 -13.97 2.13 0.66
CA TRP A 90 -14.00 3.56 0.94
C TRP A 90 -14.14 3.83 2.44
N THR A 91 -13.90 5.08 2.82
CA THR A 91 -14.13 5.62 4.17
C THR A 91 -15.03 6.83 4.03
N GLU A 92 -15.81 7.13 5.06
CA GLU A 92 -16.40 8.47 5.26
C GLU A 92 -15.35 9.43 5.86
#